data_AF-A0A9J7HQ08-F1
#
_entry.id   AF-A0A9J7HQ08-F1
#
_cell.length_a   1.000
_cell.length_b   1.000
_cell.length_c   1.000
_cell.angle_alpha   90.00
_cell.angle_beta   90.00
_cell.angle_gamma   90.00
#
_symmetry.space_group_name_H-M   'P 1'
#
loop_
_entity.id
_entity.type
_entity.pdbx_description
1 polymer ?
#
loop_
_entity_poly.entity_id
_entity_poly.type
_entity_poly.pdbx_seq_one_letter_code
_entity_poly.pdbx_strand_id
1 'polypeptide(L)'
;MDVNVKGVWLCLKYEIAQMLQQEPVVSDPARWANKPDLCRFRGVRGSIVNASSRAGLVSVPNISASYCVSKFAIMGLTQTAAMEYAKEGICVNAVCPAITATPMTYRTLEKAPPGFEKTLALTHPAGLIAAPK
;
A
#
# COMPACT_ATOMS: atom_id res chain seq x y z
N MET A 1 14.21 -10.40 2.24
CA MET A 1 13.61 -9.80 1.04
C MET A 1 12.54 -10.69 0.42
N ASP A 2 12.59 -12.01 0.67
CA ASP A 2 11.72 -13.02 0.06
C ASP A 2 10.23 -12.91 0.43
N VAL A 3 9.92 -12.44 1.63
CA VAL A 3 8.51 -12.29 2.06
C VAL A 3 7.90 -11.03 1.46
N ASN A 4 8.39 -9.85 1.84
CA ASN A 4 7.77 -8.59 1.43
C ASN A 4 7.92 -8.30 -0.07
N VAL A 5 9.14 -8.31 -0.60
CA VAL A 5 9.39 -7.84 -1.97
C VAL A 5 9.01 -8.89 -2.99
N LYS A 6 9.58 -10.10 -2.85
CA LYS A 6 9.30 -11.20 -3.78
C LYS A 6 7.83 -11.65 -3.70
N GLY A 7 7.24 -11.69 -2.50
CA GLY A 7 5.81 -11.98 -2.34
C GLY A 7 4.93 -10.98 -3.08
N VAL A 8 5.11 -9.68 -2.85
CA VAL A 8 4.33 -8.63 -3.55
C VAL A 8 4.56 -8.66 -5.06
N TRP A 9 5.80 -8.85 -5.50
CA TRP A 9 6.11 -8.97 -6.94
C TRP A 9 5.41 -10.17 -7.59
N LEU A 10 5.39 -11.33 -6.92
CA LEU A 10 4.69 -12.51 -7.42
C LEU A 10 3.18 -12.27 -7.50
N CYS A 11 2.58 -11.67 -6.46
CA CYS A 11 1.16 -11.29 -6.49
C CYS A 11 0.87 -10.37 -7.68
N LEU A 12 1.62 -9.27 -7.81
CA LEU A 12 1.47 -8.32 -8.93
C LEU A 12 1.56 -9.04 -10.29
N LYS A 13 2.58 -9.89 -10.47
CA LYS A 13 2.80 -10.62 -11.72
C LYS A 13 1.55 -11.43 -12.13
N TYR A 14 0.97 -12.19 -11.21
CA TYR A 14 -0.15 -13.07 -11.52
C TYR A 14 -1.51 -12.35 -11.53
N GLU A 15 -1.72 -11.39 -10.62
CA GLU A 15 -2.92 -10.55 -10.60
C GLU A 15 -3.06 -9.75 -11.90
N ILE A 16 -1.98 -9.10 -12.35
CA ILE A 16 -1.98 -8.34 -13.59
C ILE A 16 -2.20 -9.25 -14.80
N ALA A 17 -1.51 -10.40 -14.85
CA ALA A 17 -1.72 -11.38 -15.93
C ALA A 17 -3.18 -11.86 -16.02
N GLN A 18 -3.86 -12.00 -14.88
CA GLN A 18 -5.28 -12.34 -14.85
C GLN A 18 -6.18 -11.17 -15.24
N MET A 19 -5.91 -9.95 -14.75
CA MET A 19 -6.69 -8.75 -15.08
C MET A 19 -6.65 -8.42 -16.57
N LEU A 20 -5.52 -8.66 -17.24
CA LEU A 20 -5.38 -8.45 -18.68
C LEU A 20 -6.31 -9.37 -19.52
N GLN A 21 -6.77 -10.48 -18.96
CA GLN A 21 -7.72 -11.40 -19.63
C GLN A 21 -9.18 -11.01 -19.41
N GLN A 22 -9.49 -10.10 -18.49
CA GLN A 22 -10.85 -9.71 -18.12
C GLN A 22 -11.34 -8.55 -18.98
N GLU A 23 -12.56 -8.63 -19.52
CA GLU A 23 -13.16 -7.50 -20.24
C GLU A 23 -13.21 -6.22 -19.38
N PRO A 24 -12.80 -5.04 -19.89
CA PRO A 24 -12.84 -3.80 -19.13
C PRO A 24 -14.26 -3.44 -18.69
N VAL A 25 -14.43 -3.10 -17.42
CA VAL A 25 -15.67 -2.53 -16.92
C VAL A 25 -15.71 -1.05 -17.26
N VAL A 26 -16.55 -0.68 -18.23
CA VAL A 26 -16.83 0.72 -18.55
C VAL A 26 -17.85 1.25 -17.54
N SER A 27 -17.47 2.25 -16.75
CA SER A 27 -18.42 2.89 -15.84
C SER A 27 -19.44 3.70 -16.63
N ASP A 28 -20.71 3.63 -16.23
CA ASP A 28 -21.79 4.48 -16.76
C ASP A 28 -21.33 5.95 -16.77
N PRO A 29 -21.31 6.61 -17.95
CA PRO A 29 -20.94 8.02 -18.06
C PRO A 29 -21.78 8.94 -17.18
N ALA A 30 -23.06 8.61 -16.92
CA ALA A 30 -23.94 9.39 -16.07
C ALA A 30 -23.47 9.44 -14.62
N ARG A 31 -22.81 8.38 -14.13
CA ARG A 31 -22.23 8.32 -12.77
C ARG A 31 -21.18 9.41 -12.53
N TRP A 32 -20.50 9.83 -13.58
CA TRP A 32 -19.40 10.80 -13.52
C TRP A 32 -19.71 12.09 -14.29
N ALA A 33 -20.96 12.34 -14.66
CA ALA A 33 -21.37 13.52 -15.43
C ALA A 33 -20.92 14.85 -14.76
N ASN A 34 -20.89 14.89 -13.42
CA ASN A 34 -20.48 16.06 -12.65
C ASN A 34 -18.97 16.12 -12.34
N LYS A 35 -18.18 15.15 -12.84
CA LYS A 35 -16.73 15.02 -12.58
C LYS A 35 -15.98 14.64 -13.87
N PRO A 36 -15.97 15.52 -14.89
CA PRO A 36 -15.42 15.23 -16.21
C PRO A 36 -13.91 14.99 -16.23
N ASP A 37 -13.20 15.45 -15.20
CA ASP A 37 -11.77 15.26 -14.95
C ASP A 37 -11.41 13.85 -14.45
N LEU A 38 -12.37 13.13 -13.87
CA LEU A 38 -12.22 11.73 -13.46
C LEU A 38 -12.40 10.83 -14.69
N CYS A 39 -11.41 10.81 -15.55
CA CYS A 39 -11.29 9.93 -16.72
C CYS A 39 -11.30 8.43 -16.34
N ARG A 40 -12.48 7.87 -16.05
CA ARG A 40 -12.71 6.41 -16.01
C ARG A 40 -13.47 5.89 -17.23
N PHE A 41 -13.68 6.75 -18.23
CA PHE A 41 -14.39 6.42 -19.47
C PHE A 41 -13.67 5.41 -20.38
N ARG A 42 -12.42 5.02 -20.06
CA ARG A 42 -11.62 4.07 -20.87
C ARG A 42 -11.79 2.59 -20.51
N GLY A 43 -12.67 2.27 -19.57
CA GLY A 43 -12.82 0.92 -19.04
C GLY A 43 -11.74 0.61 -18.00
N VAL A 44 -12.15 -0.02 -16.90
CA VAL A 44 -11.27 -0.43 -15.80
C VAL A 44 -11.25 -1.94 -15.75
N ARG A 45 -10.05 -2.53 -15.81
CA ARG A 45 -9.88 -3.98 -15.63
C ARG A 45 -9.66 -4.36 -14.18
N GLY A 46 -9.05 -3.48 -13.39
CA GLY A 46 -8.85 -3.77 -11.98
C GLY A 46 -8.11 -2.69 -11.21
N SER A 47 -7.98 -2.92 -9.91
CA SER A 47 -7.21 -2.08 -9.01
C SER A 47 -6.46 -2.97 -8.02
N ILE A 48 -5.16 -2.73 -7.87
CA ILE A 48 -4.28 -3.41 -6.93
C ILE A 48 -3.81 -2.40 -5.89
N VAL A 49 -3.84 -2.78 -4.61
CA VAL A 49 -3.36 -1.95 -3.50
C VAL A 49 -2.34 -2.73 -2.68
N ASN A 50 -1.08 -2.32 -2.79
CA ASN A 50 0.02 -2.94 -2.07
C ASN A 50 0.14 -2.39 -0.64
N ALA A 51 0.45 -3.26 0.32
CA ALA A 51 0.73 -2.85 1.69
C ALA A 51 2.21 -2.49 1.88
N SER A 52 2.53 -1.20 1.81
CA SER A 52 3.86 -0.68 2.14
C SER A 52 3.93 -0.29 3.64
N SER A 53 4.56 0.84 3.96
CA SER A 53 4.73 1.40 5.30
C SER A 53 5.16 2.85 5.16
N ARG A 54 4.97 3.67 6.20
CA ARG A 54 5.69 4.94 6.35
C ARG A 54 7.21 4.77 6.12
N ALA A 55 7.76 3.63 6.53
CA ALA A 55 9.17 3.27 6.33
C ALA A 55 9.56 2.98 4.85
N GLY A 56 8.59 2.96 3.93
CA GLY A 56 8.83 2.89 2.49
C GLY A 56 8.83 4.26 1.80
N LEU A 57 8.48 5.33 2.52
CA LEU A 57 8.49 6.71 2.03
C LEU A 57 9.68 7.48 2.61
N VAL A 58 9.97 7.26 3.89
CA VAL A 58 11.04 7.92 4.63
C VAL A 58 11.81 6.91 5.46
N SER A 59 13.12 7.08 5.56
CA SER A 59 13.95 6.24 6.43
C SER A 59 13.57 6.45 7.89
N VAL A 60 13.39 5.35 8.62
CA VAL A 60 13.06 5.38 10.04
C VAL A 60 14.22 4.75 10.81
N PRO A 61 14.99 5.54 11.58
CA PRO A 61 16.04 5.03 12.45
C PRO A 61 15.48 4.01 13.45
N ASN A 62 16.32 3.07 13.88
CA ASN A 62 15.99 2.03 14.85
C ASN A 62 14.90 1.02 14.41
N ILE A 63 14.50 1.04 13.14
CA ILE A 63 13.79 -0.06 12.49
C ILE A 63 14.78 -0.86 11.66
N SER A 64 14.56 -2.17 11.54
CA SER A 64 15.41 -3.05 10.74
C SER A 64 15.63 -2.50 9.33
N ALA A 65 16.89 -2.34 8.91
CA ALA A 65 17.25 -1.86 7.58
C ALA A 65 16.62 -2.71 6.48
N SER A 66 16.53 -4.03 6.68
CA SER A 66 15.90 -4.95 5.73
C SER A 66 14.39 -4.69 5.59
N TYR A 67 13.71 -4.30 6.66
CA TYR A 67 12.31 -3.89 6.62
C TYR A 67 12.15 -2.61 5.81
N CYS A 68 12.92 -1.55 6.12
CA CYS A 68 12.88 -0.28 5.40
C CYS A 68 13.14 -0.48 3.90
N VAL A 69 14.24 -1.14 3.54
CA VAL A 69 14.59 -1.44 2.13
C VAL A 69 13.46 -2.19 1.44
N SER A 70 12.86 -3.19 2.11
CA SER A 70 11.75 -3.93 1.51
C SER A 70 10.50 -3.09 1.24
N LYS A 71 10.23 -2.09 2.08
CA LYS A 71 9.08 -1.19 1.93
C LYS A 71 9.32 -0.11 0.86
N PHE A 72 10.55 0.38 0.73
CA PHE A 72 10.96 1.20 -0.42
C PHE A 72 10.84 0.42 -1.73
N ALA A 73 11.29 -0.84 -1.76
CA ALA A 73 11.16 -1.68 -2.94
C ALA A 73 9.69 -1.88 -3.37
N ILE A 74 8.77 -2.03 -2.42
CA ILE A 74 7.32 -2.09 -2.72
C ILE A 74 6.82 -0.78 -3.35
N MET A 75 7.31 0.38 -2.91
CA MET A 75 6.96 1.66 -3.55
C MET A 75 7.43 1.71 -5.01
N GLY A 76 8.67 1.28 -5.27
CA GLY A 76 9.19 1.17 -6.63
C GLY A 76 8.36 0.24 -7.51
N LEU A 77 8.08 -0.98 -7.03
CA LEU A 77 7.22 -1.94 -7.74
C LEU A 77 5.84 -1.37 -8.05
N THR A 78 5.23 -0.69 -7.08
CA THR A 78 3.91 -0.06 -7.22
C THR A 78 3.92 1.01 -8.31
N GLN A 79 4.91 1.92 -8.26
CA GLN A 79 5.01 3.01 -9.22
C GLN A 79 5.28 2.49 -10.64
N THR A 80 6.20 1.53 -10.79
CA THR A 80 6.50 0.91 -12.08
C THR A 80 5.26 0.24 -12.67
N ALA A 81 4.58 -0.63 -11.91
CA ALA A 81 3.39 -1.33 -12.39
C ALA A 81 2.23 -0.36 -12.71
N ALA A 82 2.05 0.69 -11.92
CA ALA A 82 1.03 1.70 -12.20
C ALA A 82 1.27 2.39 -13.55
N MET A 83 2.51 2.71 -13.88
CA MET A 83 2.87 3.37 -15.14
C MET A 83 2.80 2.42 -16.33
N GLU A 84 3.23 1.17 -16.14
CA GLU A 84 3.25 0.15 -17.20
C GLU A 84 1.83 -0.25 -17.63
N TYR A 85 0.89 -0.39 -16.68
CA TYR A 85 -0.43 -0.96 -16.93
C TYR A 85 -1.59 0.06 -16.92
N ALA A 86 -1.28 1.36 -16.92
CA ALA A 86 -2.28 2.42 -16.92
C ALA A 86 -3.18 2.40 -18.17
N LYS A 87 -2.62 2.08 -19.34
CA LYS A 87 -3.36 2.09 -20.61
C LYS A 87 -4.34 0.92 -20.73
N GLU A 88 -4.04 -0.16 -20.04
CA GLU A 88 -4.82 -1.38 -19.94
C GLU A 88 -5.96 -1.25 -18.91
N GLY A 89 -6.06 -0.10 -18.24
CA GLY A 89 -7.11 0.18 -17.26
C GLY A 89 -6.88 -0.50 -15.92
N ILE A 90 -5.62 -0.77 -15.55
CA ILE A 90 -5.25 -1.35 -14.26
C ILE A 90 -4.61 -0.26 -13.40
N CYS A 91 -5.22 0.05 -12.26
CA CYS A 91 -4.65 0.99 -11.30
C CYS A 91 -3.85 0.24 -10.25
N VAL A 92 -2.60 0.66 -9.98
CA VAL A 92 -1.78 0.10 -8.91
C VAL A 92 -1.39 1.20 -7.94
N ASN A 93 -1.70 1.02 -6.66
CA ASN A 93 -1.39 1.98 -5.60
C ASN A 93 -0.78 1.25 -4.39
N ALA A 94 -0.26 2.01 -3.44
CA ALA A 94 0.20 1.48 -2.17
C ALA A 94 -0.36 2.28 -1.00
N VAL A 95 -0.75 1.60 0.06
CA VAL A 95 -1.03 2.21 1.36
C VAL A 95 0.23 2.16 2.22
N CYS A 96 0.51 3.24 2.94
CA CYS A 96 1.70 3.39 3.77
C CYS A 96 1.35 3.65 5.23
N PRO A 97 0.87 2.64 5.99
CA PRO A 97 0.52 2.82 7.40
C PRO A 97 1.73 3.21 8.25
N ALA A 98 1.46 4.02 9.27
CA ALA A 98 2.36 4.22 10.41
C ALA A 98 2.10 3.10 11.45
N ILE A 99 2.26 3.37 12.74
CA ILE A 99 2.03 2.35 13.78
C ILE A 99 0.53 2.12 13.92
N THR A 100 0.13 0.85 13.79
CA THR A 100 -1.28 0.41 13.89
C THR A 100 -1.38 -0.72 14.91
N ALA A 101 -2.44 -0.75 15.69
CA ALA A 101 -2.77 -1.77 16.69
C ALA A 101 -3.01 -3.12 16.00
N THR A 102 -1.93 -3.87 15.79
CA THR A 102 -1.91 -5.18 15.12
C THR A 102 -1.01 -6.13 15.92
N PRO A 103 -1.12 -7.46 15.72
CA PRO A 103 -0.23 -8.42 16.36
C PRO A 103 1.28 -8.14 16.12
N MET A 104 1.65 -7.54 14.98
CA MET A 104 3.04 -7.13 14.71
C MET A 104 3.51 -6.05 15.69
N THR A 105 2.67 -5.06 15.94
CA THR A 105 2.95 -3.97 16.89
C THR A 105 2.96 -4.49 18.32
N TYR A 106 2.01 -5.36 18.71
CA TYR A 106 1.98 -5.93 20.06
C TYR A 106 3.25 -6.74 20.37
N ARG A 107 3.73 -7.58 19.46
CA ARG A 107 5.00 -8.31 19.60
C ARG A 107 6.22 -7.38 19.73
N THR A 108 6.13 -6.18 19.17
CA THR A 108 7.19 -5.16 19.30
C THR A 108 7.11 -4.49 20.67
N LEU A 109 5.90 -4.16 21.14
CA LEU A 109 5.64 -3.57 22.45
C LEU A 109 6.00 -4.53 23.60
N GLU A 110 5.76 -5.83 23.47
CA GLU A 110 6.14 -6.86 24.45
C GLU A 110 7.63 -6.87 24.77
N LYS A 111 8.47 -6.47 23.80
CA LYS A 111 9.93 -6.43 23.93
C LYS A 111 10.44 -5.03 24.28
N ALA A 112 9.54 -4.05 24.37
CA ALA A 112 9.89 -2.66 24.59
C ALA A 112 9.91 -2.32 26.09
N PRO A 113 10.65 -1.26 26.48
CA PRO A 113 10.60 -0.77 27.85
C PRO A 113 9.19 -0.38 28.30
N PRO A 114 8.87 -0.47 29.60
CA PRO A 114 7.58 -0.03 30.14
C PRO A 114 7.26 1.42 29.72
N GLY A 115 6.04 1.65 29.25
CA GLY A 115 5.57 2.97 28.83
C GLY A 115 5.92 3.38 27.39
N PHE A 116 6.65 2.55 26.63
CA PHE A 116 7.03 2.86 25.24
C PHE A 116 5.83 3.07 24.31
N GLU A 117 4.69 2.42 24.59
CA GLU A 117 3.44 2.63 23.84
C GLU A 117 2.97 4.09 23.84
N LYS A 118 3.08 4.77 24.99
CA LYS A 118 2.71 6.20 25.09
C LYS A 118 3.64 7.04 24.22
N THR A 119 4.94 6.74 24.21
CA THR A 119 5.91 7.41 23.34
C THR A 119 5.60 7.19 21.86
N LEU A 120 5.23 5.96 21.47
CA LEU A 120 4.83 5.65 20.10
C LEU A 120 3.56 6.39 19.67
N ALA A 121 2.56 6.49 20.55
CA ALA A 121 1.34 7.25 20.26
C ALA A 121 1.66 8.72 19.98
N LEU A 122 2.58 9.32 20.73
CA LEU A 122 3.04 10.71 20.55
C LEU A 122 3.81 10.95 19.24
N THR A 123 4.27 9.90 18.54
CA THR A 123 4.84 10.06 17.19
C THR A 123 3.78 10.36 16.12
N HIS A 124 2.50 10.22 16.45
CA HIS A 124 1.37 10.55 15.58
C HIS A 124 0.78 11.90 16.02
N PRO A 125 0.44 12.82 15.09
CA PRO A 125 -0.13 14.11 15.45
C PRO A 125 -1.42 14.03 16.28
N ALA A 126 -2.20 12.96 16.08
CA ALA A 126 -3.41 12.70 16.86
C ALA A 126 -3.14 12.19 18.29
N GLY A 127 -1.89 11.86 18.63
CA GLY A 127 -1.51 11.27 19.90
C GLY A 127 -2.08 9.86 20.13
N LEU A 128 -2.48 9.18 19.05
CA LEU A 128 -3.19 7.89 19.10
C LEU A 128 -2.59 6.91 18.10
N ILE A 129 -2.56 5.63 18.49
CA ILE A 129 -2.25 4.52 17.59
C ILE A 129 -3.52 4.16 16.84
N ALA A 130 -3.44 4.03 15.52
CA ALA A 130 -4.58 3.61 14.70
C ALA A 130 -5.05 2.22 15.12
N ALA A 131 -6.34 2.04 15.38
CA ALA A 131 -6.93 0.75 15.75
C ALA A 131 -8.16 0.46 14.88
N PRO A 132 -8.42 -0.82 14.55
CA PRO A 132 -9.70 -1.20 13.96
C PRO A 132 -10.84 -0.85 14.93
N LYS A 133 -11.96 -0.37 14.38
CA LYS A 133 -13.21 -0.17 15.13
C LYS A 133 -13.98 -1.47 15.26
#